data_AF-A0A2R6PXJ0-F1
#
_entry.id   AF-A0A2R6PXJ0-F1
#
_cell.length_a   1.000
_cell.length_b   1.000
_cell.length_c   1.000
_cell.angle_alpha   90.00
_cell.angle_beta   90.00
_cell.angle_gamma   90.00
#
_symmetry.space_group_name_H-M   'P 1'
#
loop_
_entity.id
_entity.type
_entity.pdbx_description
1 polymer ?
#
loop_
_entity_poly.entity_id
_entity_poly.type
_entity_poly.pdbx_seq_one_letter_code
_entity_poly.pdbx_strand_id
1 'polypeptide(L)'
;MAMAATATHTMSRLISSPKPLSLLSPKPLRPTLLLTSSSSSTLSLLPLNLRHRRPKYLRFSSTTALKVTATICVGDKLPESTFSYFDDDDELQTTTISDLTAAKRAIIFAVPGAFTPTCSQKHLPGFVEKAAELKSKGVDAIACISVNDAFVMKAWKKELGIGDDVMLLSDGNGTFTKAIGCELDLSDKPVGLGVRSSRYAMLVDDGVVKVLNLEEGGAFTFSGAEDMLKAL
;
A
#
# COMPACT_ATOMS: atom_id res chain seq x y z
N MET A 1 62.10 -15.94 11.36
CA MET A 1 62.47 -15.35 12.67
C MET A 1 61.38 -14.34 13.00
N ALA A 2 60.73 -14.53 14.17
CA ALA A 2 59.69 -13.71 14.80
C ALA A 2 58.31 -13.66 14.10
N MET A 3 57.16 -13.63 14.78
CA MET A 3 56.72 -14.16 16.08
C MET A 3 55.18 -14.00 16.08
N ALA A 4 54.48 -14.90 16.75
CA ALA A 4 53.04 -14.89 16.92
C ALA A 4 52.56 -13.79 17.87
N ALA A 5 51.32 -13.32 17.70
CA ALA A 5 50.55 -12.68 18.77
C ALA A 5 49.04 -12.88 18.53
N THR A 6 48.50 -13.91 19.18
CA THR A 6 47.08 -14.11 19.47
C THR A 6 46.61 -13.12 20.53
N ALA A 7 45.50 -12.42 20.29
CA ALA A 7 44.80 -11.65 21.32
C ALA A 7 43.36 -12.14 21.45
N THR A 8 43.10 -12.82 22.56
CA THR A 8 41.79 -13.18 23.08
C THR A 8 41.23 -12.01 23.89
N HIS A 9 40.01 -11.58 23.59
CA HIS A 9 39.24 -10.71 24.49
C HIS A 9 37.86 -11.30 24.75
N THR A 10 37.78 -12.03 25.85
CA THR A 10 36.58 -12.33 26.62
C THR A 10 36.22 -11.09 27.43
N MET A 11 34.98 -10.60 27.40
CA MET A 11 34.38 -9.88 28.55
C MET A 11 32.85 -9.97 28.54
N SER A 12 32.39 -10.76 29.51
CA SER A 12 31.16 -10.73 30.32
C SER A 12 29.95 -9.87 29.94
N ARG A 13 28.82 -10.60 29.90
CA ARG A 13 27.46 -10.13 30.20
C ARG A 13 27.41 -9.34 31.52
N LEU A 14 26.68 -8.22 31.52
CA LEU A 14 25.98 -7.73 32.70
C LEU A 14 24.54 -7.37 32.35
N ILE A 15 23.64 -8.09 33.00
CA ILE A 15 22.19 -7.98 33.00
C ILE A 15 21.83 -6.88 34.02
N SER A 16 20.97 -5.95 33.64
CA SER A 16 20.21 -5.15 34.61
C SER A 16 18.86 -4.77 34.03
N SER A 17 17.84 -5.46 34.54
CA SER A 17 16.42 -5.21 34.32
C SER A 17 15.90 -4.06 35.20
N PRO A 18 15.11 -3.11 34.68
CA PRO A 18 14.35 -2.22 35.54
C PRO A 18 13.02 -2.87 35.98
N LYS A 19 12.80 -2.86 37.30
CA LYS A 19 11.58 -3.31 38.01
C LYS A 19 10.34 -2.47 37.64
N PRO A 20 9.12 -3.03 37.80
CA PRO A 20 7.87 -2.36 37.47
C PRO A 20 7.41 -1.43 38.61
N LEU A 21 6.95 -0.24 38.26
CA LEU A 21 6.22 0.66 39.17
C LEU A 21 4.74 0.27 39.16
N SER A 22 4.25 -0.06 40.36
CA SER A 22 2.89 -0.49 40.63
C SER A 22 1.99 0.67 41.06
N LEU A 23 0.74 0.60 40.58
CA LEU A 23 -0.51 0.94 41.27
C LEU A 23 -0.81 2.42 41.62
N LEU A 24 -1.74 3.01 40.86
CA LEU A 24 -2.91 3.65 41.47
C LEU A 24 -4.11 3.58 40.52
N SER A 25 -5.10 2.75 40.88
CA SER A 25 -6.39 2.67 40.19
C SER A 25 -7.30 3.83 40.60
N PRO A 26 -8.04 4.47 39.67
CA PRO A 26 -9.02 5.48 40.02
C PRO A 26 -10.33 4.82 40.49
N LYS A 27 -10.83 5.23 41.67
CA LYS A 27 -12.16 4.87 42.18
C LYS A 27 -13.26 5.54 41.33
N PRO A 28 -14.34 4.84 40.93
CA PRO A 28 -15.48 5.49 40.32
C PRO A 28 -16.42 6.08 41.39
N LEU A 29 -16.70 7.37 41.28
CA LEU A 29 -17.76 8.05 42.03
C LEU A 29 -19.13 7.71 41.41
N ARG A 30 -19.99 7.07 42.20
CA ARG A 30 -21.43 6.88 41.91
C ARG A 30 -22.18 8.21 42.13
N PRO A 31 -23.02 8.67 41.20
CA PRO A 31 -24.06 9.65 41.50
C PRO A 31 -25.34 8.94 41.98
N THR A 32 -25.76 9.27 43.19
CA THR A 32 -27.07 8.93 43.76
C THR A 32 -28.14 9.81 43.10
N LEU A 33 -29.02 9.23 42.27
CA LEU A 33 -30.21 9.93 41.75
C LEU A 33 -31.35 9.81 42.77
N LEU A 34 -31.69 10.94 43.38
CA LEU A 34 -32.88 11.11 44.20
C LEU A 34 -34.13 11.07 43.34
N LEU A 35 -35.04 10.17 43.71
CA LEU A 35 -36.42 10.08 43.24
C LEU A 35 -37.23 11.18 43.94
N THR A 36 -37.77 12.14 43.20
CA THR A 36 -38.87 12.99 43.69
C THR A 36 -40.01 13.03 42.70
N SER A 37 -41.20 13.05 43.28
CA SER A 37 -42.49 12.69 42.72
C SER A 37 -43.22 13.85 42.04
N SER A 38 -44.11 13.45 41.12
CA SER A 38 -45.45 14.01 40.87
C SER A 38 -45.59 15.48 40.47
N SER A 39 -46.07 15.70 39.25
CA SER A 39 -47.31 16.48 39.03
C SER A 39 -47.86 16.25 37.62
N SER A 40 -49.09 15.77 37.57
CA SER A 40 -49.88 15.55 36.36
C SER A 40 -50.42 16.88 35.85
N SER A 41 -50.16 17.16 34.57
CA SER A 41 -50.82 18.24 33.83
C SER A 41 -51.28 17.68 32.49
N THR A 42 -52.57 17.35 32.40
CA THR A 42 -53.22 16.91 31.16
C THR A 42 -53.43 18.13 30.25
N LEU A 43 -52.61 18.26 29.22
CA LEU A 43 -52.81 19.21 28.12
C LEU A 43 -53.43 18.49 26.92
N SER A 44 -54.56 19.01 26.48
CA SER A 44 -55.39 18.49 25.39
C SER A 44 -54.65 18.50 24.04
N LEU A 45 -54.58 17.35 23.39
CA LEU A 45 -54.05 17.21 22.03
C LEU A 45 -55.16 17.48 21.01
N LEU A 46 -55.08 18.64 20.34
CA LEU A 46 -55.71 18.85 19.03
C LEU A 46 -54.85 18.15 17.96
N PRO A 47 -55.44 17.41 17.01
CA PRO A 47 -54.66 16.78 15.95
C PRO A 47 -54.26 17.84 14.92
N LEU A 48 -53.03 18.35 15.02
CA LEU A 48 -52.38 19.07 13.94
C LEU A 48 -52.12 18.10 12.79
N ASN A 49 -52.86 18.28 11.70
CA ASN A 49 -52.76 17.49 10.49
C ASN A 49 -51.47 17.88 9.73
N LEU A 50 -50.32 17.36 10.19
CA LEU A 50 -49.05 17.49 9.48
C LEU A 50 -49.10 16.59 8.24
N ARG A 51 -49.39 17.18 7.07
CA ARG A 51 -49.14 16.55 5.78
C ARG A 51 -47.64 16.24 5.67
N HIS A 52 -47.25 15.00 5.93
CA HIS A 52 -45.94 14.46 5.60
C HIS A 52 -45.74 14.50 4.08
N ARG A 53 -45.07 15.54 3.58
CA ARG A 53 -44.43 15.45 2.27
C ARG A 53 -43.29 14.45 2.38
N ARG A 54 -43.50 13.26 1.83
CA ARG A 54 -42.42 12.28 1.64
C ARG A 54 -41.30 12.97 0.87
N PRO A 55 -40.04 12.96 1.35
CA PRO A 55 -38.93 13.44 0.55
C PRO A 55 -38.87 12.56 -0.70
N LYS A 56 -38.88 13.20 -1.88
CA LYS A 56 -38.60 12.50 -3.13
C LYS A 56 -37.15 12.03 -3.00
N TYR A 57 -36.96 10.72 -2.86
CA TYR A 57 -35.65 10.12 -3.00
C TYR A 57 -35.11 10.53 -4.37
N LEU A 58 -34.10 11.39 -4.37
CA LEU A 58 -33.31 11.67 -5.55
C LEU A 58 -32.70 10.34 -5.97
N ARG A 59 -33.16 9.85 -7.11
CA ARG A 59 -32.61 8.66 -7.77
C ARG A 59 -31.17 9.02 -8.12
N PHE A 60 -30.22 8.53 -7.32
CA PHE A 60 -28.81 8.64 -7.65
C PHE A 60 -28.61 7.91 -8.97
N SER A 61 -28.28 8.69 -10.00
CA SER A 61 -27.93 8.17 -11.30
C SER A 61 -26.74 7.25 -11.13
N SER A 62 -26.85 6.05 -11.70
CA SER A 62 -25.80 5.06 -11.86
C SER A 62 -24.44 5.72 -12.04
N THR A 63 -23.59 5.65 -11.02
CA THR A 63 -22.17 5.96 -11.15
C THR A 63 -21.60 4.97 -12.16
N THR A 64 -21.19 5.50 -13.30
CA THR A 64 -20.40 4.80 -14.31
C THR A 64 -19.28 4.05 -13.59
N ALA A 65 -19.25 2.72 -13.73
CA ALA A 65 -18.07 1.96 -13.32
C ALA A 65 -16.87 2.61 -14.00
N LEU A 66 -15.85 3.00 -13.22
CA LEU A 66 -14.63 3.60 -13.73
C LEU A 66 -13.99 2.60 -14.68
N LYS A 67 -14.22 2.77 -15.97
CA LYS A 67 -13.62 1.97 -17.02
C LYS A 67 -12.14 2.33 -17.06
N VAL A 68 -11.30 1.42 -16.58
CA VAL A 68 -9.85 1.59 -16.65
C VAL A 68 -9.44 1.70 -18.12
N THR A 69 -8.76 2.78 -18.47
CA THR A 69 -8.23 2.98 -19.83
C THR A 69 -6.77 3.39 -19.69
N ALA A 70 -5.91 2.43 -19.35
CA ALA A 70 -4.48 2.64 -19.47
C ALA A 70 -4.13 3.07 -20.89
N THR A 71 -3.20 4.01 -21.01
CA THR A 71 -2.69 4.43 -22.32
C THR A 71 -1.59 3.50 -22.79
N ILE A 72 -0.84 2.88 -21.87
CA ILE A 72 0.16 1.86 -22.18
C ILE A 72 -0.50 0.54 -22.61
N CYS A 73 0.07 -0.10 -23.63
CA CYS A 73 -0.35 -1.40 -24.12
C CYS A 73 0.82 -2.39 -24.19
N VAL A 74 0.52 -3.68 -24.36
CA VAL A 74 1.53 -4.69 -24.72
C VAL A 74 2.15 -4.32 -26.06
N GLY A 75 3.48 -4.34 -26.12
CA GLY A 75 4.28 -3.92 -27.28
C GLY A 75 4.85 -2.50 -27.16
N ASP A 76 4.32 -1.68 -26.26
CA ASP A 76 4.82 -0.32 -26.07
C ASP A 76 6.11 -0.30 -25.23
N LYS A 77 6.97 0.68 -25.51
CA LYS A 77 8.12 1.00 -24.66
C LYS A 77 7.65 1.86 -23.50
N LEU A 78 8.13 1.56 -22.29
CA LEU A 78 7.81 2.36 -21.11
C LEU A 78 8.34 3.79 -21.24
N PRO A 79 7.57 4.80 -20.78
CA PRO A 79 8.03 6.18 -20.78
C PRO A 79 9.16 6.35 -19.77
N GLU A 80 10.18 7.13 -20.13
CA GLU A 80 11.24 7.46 -19.18
C GLU A 80 10.69 8.15 -17.94
N SER A 81 11.13 7.68 -16.78
CA SER A 81 10.63 8.10 -15.47
C SER A 81 11.66 7.81 -14.40
N THR A 82 11.66 8.63 -13.35
CA THR A 82 12.55 8.51 -12.20
C THR A 82 11.74 8.21 -10.95
N PHE A 83 12.20 7.24 -10.17
CA PHE A 83 11.63 6.84 -8.90
C PHE A 83 12.62 7.09 -7.78
N SER A 84 12.11 7.34 -6.58
CA SER A 84 12.92 7.46 -5.37
C SER A 84 12.79 6.23 -4.51
N TYR A 85 13.85 5.86 -3.79
CA TYR A 85 13.85 4.76 -2.82
C TYR A 85 14.91 4.99 -1.75
N PHE A 86 14.89 4.20 -0.69
CA PHE A 86 15.98 4.16 0.30
C PHE A 86 16.79 2.88 0.10
N ASP A 87 18.11 3.01 0.07
CA ASP A 87 19.03 1.86 0.03
C ASP A 87 19.28 1.26 1.43
N ASP A 88 20.20 0.30 1.50
CA ASP A 88 20.52 -0.43 2.72
C ASP A 88 21.29 0.42 3.75
N ASP A 89 21.93 1.50 3.29
CA ASP A 89 22.64 2.48 4.12
C ASP A 89 21.69 3.58 4.63
N ASP A 90 20.39 3.45 4.34
CA ASP A 90 19.35 4.39 4.72
C ASP A 90 19.45 5.76 4.05
N GLU A 91 20.07 5.81 2.86
CA GLU A 91 20.21 7.01 2.05
C GLU A 91 19.11 7.09 0.97
N LEU A 92 18.64 8.31 0.71
CA LEU A 92 17.64 8.55 -0.34
C LEU A 92 18.33 8.49 -1.70
N GLN A 93 17.94 7.51 -2.50
CA GLN A 93 18.43 7.29 -3.86
C GLN A 93 17.35 7.50 -4.90
N THR A 94 17.78 7.54 -6.17
CA THR A 94 16.90 7.54 -7.32
C THR A 94 17.30 6.48 -8.33
N THR A 95 16.33 5.94 -9.07
CA THR A 95 16.55 5.02 -10.19
C THR A 95 15.63 5.38 -11.34
N THR A 96 16.03 5.09 -12.57
CA THR A 96 15.20 5.32 -13.77
C THR A 96 14.54 4.03 -14.25
N ILE A 97 13.48 4.16 -15.06
CA ILE A 97 12.89 2.98 -15.70
C ILE A 97 13.90 2.27 -16.62
N SER A 98 14.79 3.01 -17.28
CA SER A 98 15.88 2.43 -18.06
C SER A 98 16.84 1.62 -17.20
N ASP A 99 17.25 2.10 -16.03
CA ASP A 99 18.15 1.33 -15.13
C ASP A 99 17.54 -0.01 -14.73
N LEU A 100 16.22 -0.04 -14.56
CA LEU A 100 15.47 -1.23 -14.18
C LEU A 100 15.28 -2.22 -15.34
N THR A 101 15.17 -1.73 -16.59
CA THR A 101 14.61 -2.53 -17.69
C THR A 101 15.51 -2.67 -18.92
N ALA A 102 16.54 -1.84 -19.10
CA ALA A 102 17.43 -1.91 -20.26
C ALA A 102 18.24 -3.21 -20.24
N ALA A 103 18.18 -3.97 -21.34
CA ALA A 103 18.78 -5.29 -21.49
C ALA A 103 18.44 -6.30 -20.36
N LYS A 104 17.28 -6.10 -19.71
CA LYS A 104 16.80 -6.91 -18.59
C LYS A 104 15.35 -7.31 -18.81
N ARG A 105 14.99 -8.46 -18.24
CA ARG A 105 13.58 -8.84 -18.01
C ARG A 105 13.19 -8.42 -16.60
N ALA A 106 12.29 -7.47 -16.49
CA ALA A 106 11.80 -6.96 -15.22
C ALA A 106 10.33 -7.25 -15.02
N ILE A 107 9.94 -7.54 -13.78
CA ILE A 107 8.55 -7.47 -13.36
C ILE A 107 8.35 -6.15 -12.62
N ILE A 108 7.41 -5.35 -13.10
CA ILE A 108 6.99 -4.12 -12.45
C ILE A 108 5.53 -4.29 -12.06
N PHE A 109 5.23 -4.10 -10.78
CA PHE A 109 3.85 -4.11 -10.30
C PHE A 109 3.58 -2.86 -9.48
N ALA A 110 2.33 -2.41 -9.48
CA ALA A 110 1.93 -1.26 -8.68
C ALA A 110 0.77 -1.58 -7.76
N VAL A 111 0.73 -0.82 -6.68
CA VAL A 111 -0.31 -0.89 -5.65
C VAL A 111 -0.95 0.48 -5.44
N PRO A 112 -2.26 0.55 -5.11
CA PRO A 112 -2.91 1.81 -4.79
C PRO A 112 -2.36 2.52 -3.54
N GLY A 113 -1.69 1.80 -2.64
CA GLY A 113 -1.05 2.44 -1.50
C GLY A 113 -0.38 1.48 -0.54
N ALA A 114 0.76 1.92 -0.01
CA ALA A 114 1.41 1.34 1.15
C ALA A 114 0.44 1.28 2.34
N PHE A 115 0.64 0.28 3.21
CA PHE A 115 -0.19 0.02 4.40
C PHE A 115 -1.67 -0.34 4.14
N THR A 116 -2.13 -0.40 2.90
CA THR A 116 -3.52 -0.83 2.59
C THR A 116 -3.67 -2.36 2.61
N PRO A 117 -4.82 -2.92 3.02
CA PRO A 117 -4.93 -4.35 3.37
C PRO A 117 -4.48 -5.32 2.25
N THR A 118 -5.07 -5.23 1.05
CA THR A 118 -4.74 -6.15 -0.06
C THR A 118 -3.28 -6.02 -0.50
N CYS A 119 -2.73 -4.82 -0.45
CA CYS A 119 -1.36 -4.54 -0.87
C CYS A 119 -0.36 -5.13 0.12
N SER A 120 -0.59 -4.92 1.42
CA SER A 120 0.29 -5.39 2.50
C SER A 120 0.15 -6.86 2.85
N GLN A 121 -0.99 -7.49 2.59
CA GLN A 121 -1.27 -8.86 3.03
C GLN A 121 -1.20 -9.89 1.89
N LYS A 122 -1.25 -9.45 0.63
CA LYS A 122 -1.35 -10.36 -0.52
C LYS A 122 -0.42 -9.97 -1.66
N HIS A 123 -0.60 -8.77 -2.22
CA HIS A 123 0.05 -8.43 -3.49
C HIS A 123 1.58 -8.37 -3.38
N LEU A 124 2.11 -7.51 -2.50
CA LEU A 124 3.55 -7.38 -2.32
C LEU A 124 4.18 -8.65 -1.68
N PRO A 125 3.62 -9.23 -0.59
CA PRO A 125 4.17 -10.47 -0.02
C PRO A 125 4.24 -11.63 -1.02
N GLY A 126 3.24 -11.80 -1.88
CA GLY A 126 3.26 -12.86 -2.90
C GLY A 126 4.44 -12.73 -3.88
N PHE A 127 4.81 -11.51 -4.28
CA PHE A 127 6.01 -11.29 -5.10
C PHE A 127 7.31 -11.60 -4.34
N VAL A 128 7.36 -11.30 -3.04
CA VAL A 128 8.54 -11.64 -2.20
C VAL A 128 8.67 -13.15 -2.06
N GLU A 129 7.59 -13.86 -1.74
CA GLU A 129 7.57 -15.32 -1.60
C GLU A 129 7.98 -16.04 -2.91
N LYS A 130 7.62 -15.47 -4.05
CA LYS A 130 7.91 -16.02 -5.38
C LYS A 130 9.16 -15.46 -6.05
N ALA A 131 9.88 -14.54 -5.41
CA ALA A 131 11.00 -13.83 -6.03
C ALA A 131 12.08 -14.78 -6.56
N ALA A 132 12.48 -15.78 -5.77
CA ALA A 132 13.49 -16.75 -6.19
C ALA A 132 13.03 -17.58 -7.41
N GLU A 133 11.76 -17.99 -7.44
CA GLU A 133 11.18 -18.75 -8.56
C GLU A 133 11.13 -17.90 -9.83
N LEU A 134 10.64 -16.65 -9.72
CA LEU A 134 10.62 -15.68 -10.81
C LEU A 134 12.03 -15.42 -11.36
N LYS A 135 13.01 -15.20 -10.49
CA LYS A 135 14.43 -15.00 -10.86
C LYS A 135 15.01 -16.22 -11.56
N SER A 136 14.71 -17.43 -11.08
CA SER A 136 15.16 -18.67 -11.73
C SER A 136 14.60 -18.87 -13.16
N LYS A 137 13.50 -18.18 -13.49
CA LYS A 137 12.92 -18.15 -14.84
C LYS A 137 13.45 -17.00 -15.71
N GLY A 138 14.53 -16.32 -15.27
CA GLY A 138 15.19 -15.27 -16.02
C GLY A 138 14.56 -13.88 -15.84
N VAL A 139 13.91 -13.62 -14.71
CA VAL A 139 13.56 -12.24 -14.29
C VAL A 139 14.74 -11.65 -13.53
N ASP A 140 15.30 -10.55 -14.04
CA ASP A 140 16.47 -9.88 -13.46
C ASP A 140 16.09 -8.93 -12.32
N ALA A 141 14.90 -8.32 -12.38
CA ALA A 141 14.44 -7.32 -11.42
C ALA A 141 12.94 -7.45 -11.11
N ILE A 142 12.58 -7.23 -9.85
CA ILE A 142 11.18 -7.15 -9.39
C ILE A 142 11.00 -5.83 -8.63
N ALA A 143 10.08 -4.98 -9.08
CA ALA A 143 9.84 -3.66 -8.50
C ALA A 143 8.36 -3.42 -8.19
N CYS A 144 8.10 -2.95 -6.97
CA CYS A 144 6.81 -2.47 -6.49
C CYS A 144 6.76 -0.95 -6.55
N ILE A 145 5.82 -0.39 -7.31
CA ILE A 145 5.60 1.07 -7.41
C ILE A 145 4.35 1.48 -6.63
N SER A 146 4.43 2.62 -5.95
CA SER A 146 3.26 3.33 -5.40
C SER A 146 3.46 4.83 -5.52
N VAL A 147 2.38 5.60 -5.51
CA VAL A 147 2.43 7.08 -5.43
C VAL A 147 2.67 7.62 -4.02
N ASN A 148 2.94 6.73 -3.06
CA ASN A 148 3.44 7.14 -1.75
C ASN A 148 4.87 7.68 -1.89
N ASP A 149 5.23 8.65 -1.04
CA ASP A 149 6.60 9.14 -0.98
C ASP A 149 7.59 8.08 -0.48
N ALA A 150 8.88 8.32 -0.74
CA ALA A 150 9.95 7.36 -0.43
C ALA A 150 10.07 7.03 1.06
N PHE A 151 9.72 7.96 1.97
CA PHE A 151 9.79 7.73 3.41
C PHE A 151 8.70 6.75 3.86
N VAL A 152 7.48 6.91 3.32
CA VAL A 152 6.39 5.94 3.54
C VAL A 152 6.75 4.58 2.95
N MET A 153 7.31 4.53 1.74
CA MET A 153 7.72 3.28 1.10
C MET A 153 8.80 2.55 1.92
N LYS A 154 9.79 3.28 2.45
CA LYS A 154 10.81 2.76 3.37
C LYS A 154 10.19 2.19 4.66
N ALA A 155 9.33 2.95 5.31
CA ALA A 155 8.67 2.51 6.53
C ALA A 155 7.83 1.24 6.29
N TRP A 156 7.17 1.17 5.13
CA TRP A 156 6.38 0.01 4.73
C TRP A 156 7.23 -1.23 4.44
N LYS A 157 8.38 -1.08 3.74
CA LYS A 157 9.38 -2.16 3.55
C LYS A 157 9.78 -2.76 4.90
N LYS A 158 10.12 -1.88 5.85
CA LYS A 158 10.55 -2.25 7.20
C LYS A 158 9.46 -2.96 8.00
N GLU A 159 8.23 -2.45 7.98
CA GLU A 159 7.08 -3.04 8.69
C GLU A 159 6.80 -4.47 8.21
N LEU A 160 6.91 -4.70 6.89
CA LEU A 160 6.67 -6.02 6.30
C LEU A 160 7.88 -6.97 6.42
N GLY A 161 9.04 -6.49 6.89
CA GLY A 161 10.25 -7.30 7.00
C GLY A 161 10.76 -7.81 5.64
N ILE A 162 10.56 -7.03 4.58
CA ILE A 162 10.94 -7.41 3.21
C ILE A 162 12.43 -7.11 2.99
N GLY A 163 13.18 -8.11 2.52
CA GLY A 163 14.57 -7.96 2.10
C GLY A 163 14.70 -7.32 0.72
N ASP A 164 15.76 -7.67 -0.01
CA ASP A 164 16.13 -6.98 -1.27
C ASP A 164 15.66 -7.71 -2.52
N ASP A 165 14.80 -8.71 -2.33
CA ASP A 165 14.21 -9.47 -3.42
C ASP A 165 13.25 -8.65 -4.29
N VAL A 166 12.61 -7.63 -3.70
CA VAL A 166 11.70 -6.71 -4.37
C VAL A 166 12.07 -5.27 -4.02
N MET A 167 12.31 -4.44 -5.03
CA MET A 167 12.55 -3.01 -4.85
C MET A 167 11.25 -2.26 -4.59
N LEU A 168 11.19 -1.44 -3.55
CA LEU A 168 10.04 -0.57 -3.27
C LEU A 168 10.33 0.85 -3.76
N LEU A 169 9.62 1.27 -4.78
CA LEU A 169 9.86 2.50 -5.52
C LEU A 169 8.71 3.51 -5.31
N SER A 170 9.09 4.74 -4.97
CA SER A 170 8.17 5.87 -4.86
C SER A 170 8.07 6.60 -6.20
N ASP A 171 6.86 6.55 -6.77
CA ASP A 171 6.37 7.49 -7.80
C ASP A 171 5.59 8.63 -7.11
N GLY A 172 6.21 9.30 -6.14
CA GLY A 172 5.52 10.22 -5.21
C GLY A 172 4.79 11.39 -5.88
N ASN A 173 5.15 11.73 -7.11
CA ASN A 173 4.46 12.76 -7.93
C ASN A 173 3.42 12.17 -8.89
N GLY A 174 3.30 10.84 -8.97
CA GLY A 174 2.43 10.14 -9.91
C GLY A 174 2.83 10.30 -11.38
N THR A 175 4.07 10.73 -11.67
CA THR A 175 4.52 11.06 -13.02
C THR A 175 4.49 9.83 -13.91
N PHE A 176 5.04 8.70 -13.44
CA PHE A 176 5.03 7.46 -14.20
C PHE A 176 3.61 6.91 -14.33
N THR A 177 2.88 6.84 -13.21
CA THR A 177 1.50 6.37 -13.14
C THR A 177 0.60 7.09 -14.15
N LYS A 178 0.72 8.42 -14.23
CA LYS A 178 0.00 9.26 -15.18
C LYS A 178 0.46 9.03 -16.62
N ALA A 179 1.77 8.94 -16.85
CA ALA A 179 2.31 8.74 -18.21
C ALA A 179 1.81 7.45 -18.86
N ILE A 180 1.60 6.39 -18.08
CA ILE A 180 1.06 5.11 -18.56
C ILE A 180 -0.48 5.02 -18.49
N GLY A 181 -1.14 6.08 -18.02
CA GLY A 181 -2.61 6.14 -17.92
C GLY A 181 -3.21 5.23 -16.84
N CYS A 182 -2.41 4.83 -15.84
CA CYS A 182 -2.85 3.93 -14.77
C CYS A 182 -3.34 4.69 -13.53
N GLU A 183 -3.74 5.95 -13.64
CA GLU A 183 -4.31 6.72 -12.52
C GLU A 183 -5.64 6.11 -12.04
N LEU A 184 -5.83 6.07 -10.73
CA LEU A 184 -7.04 5.64 -10.04
C LEU A 184 -7.49 6.75 -9.10
N ASP A 185 -8.55 7.47 -9.47
CA ASP A 185 -9.12 8.51 -8.61
C ASP A 185 -10.06 7.89 -7.57
N LEU A 186 -9.67 7.99 -6.30
CA LEU A 186 -10.44 7.54 -5.14
C LEU A 186 -10.86 8.71 -4.23
N SER A 187 -10.86 9.93 -4.76
CA SER A 187 -11.23 11.14 -4.00
C SER A 187 -12.69 11.12 -3.54
N ASP A 188 -13.55 10.37 -4.21
CA ASP A 188 -14.96 10.20 -3.87
C ASP A 188 -15.22 9.08 -2.84
N LYS A 189 -14.19 8.31 -2.46
CA LYS A 189 -14.34 7.19 -1.53
C LYS A 189 -14.18 7.64 -0.08
N PRO A 190 -14.95 7.09 0.88
CA PRO A 190 -14.85 7.45 2.30
C PRO A 190 -13.46 7.26 2.92
N VAL A 191 -12.64 6.40 2.33
CA VAL A 191 -11.26 6.13 2.76
C VAL A 191 -10.31 7.33 2.51
N GLY A 192 -10.68 8.26 1.62
CA GLY A 192 -9.94 9.52 1.41
C GLY A 192 -8.51 9.33 0.91
N LEU A 193 -8.33 8.65 -0.22
CA LEU A 193 -6.99 8.34 -0.74
C LEU A 193 -6.50 9.31 -1.82
N GLY A 194 -7.38 10.07 -2.47
CA GLY A 194 -7.04 10.91 -3.62
C GLY A 194 -6.71 10.07 -4.86
N VAL A 195 -5.92 10.64 -5.77
CA VAL A 195 -5.44 9.95 -6.98
C VAL A 195 -4.30 9.00 -6.61
N ARG A 196 -4.40 7.75 -7.07
CA ARG A 196 -3.45 6.65 -6.83
C ARG A 196 -3.01 5.98 -8.12
N SER A 197 -2.06 5.06 -8.01
CA SER A 197 -1.82 4.09 -9.07
C SER A 197 -2.87 2.99 -9.02
N SER A 198 -3.38 2.59 -10.17
CA SER A 198 -4.17 1.37 -10.32
C SER A 198 -3.32 0.17 -9.96
N ARG A 199 -3.96 -0.91 -9.51
CA ARG A 199 -3.24 -2.17 -9.31
C ARG A 199 -2.93 -2.81 -10.66
N TYR A 200 -1.67 -3.14 -10.89
CA TYR A 200 -1.28 -3.94 -12.04
C TYR A 200 -0.01 -4.72 -11.78
N ALA A 201 0.28 -5.68 -12.64
CA ALA A 201 1.61 -6.26 -12.83
C ALA A 201 1.93 -6.31 -14.32
N MET A 202 3.18 -6.05 -14.68
CA MET A 202 3.65 -6.12 -16.06
C MET A 202 4.98 -6.85 -16.13
N LEU A 203 5.14 -7.65 -17.19
CA LEU A 203 6.43 -8.19 -17.60
C LEU A 203 7.00 -7.24 -18.65
N VAL A 204 8.22 -6.77 -18.43
CA VAL A 204 8.93 -5.83 -19.27
C VAL A 204 10.23 -6.47 -19.71
N ASP A 205 10.56 -6.36 -20.99
CA ASP A 205 11.79 -6.92 -21.57
C ASP A 205 12.42 -5.86 -22.47
N ASP A 206 13.63 -5.43 -22.10
CA ASP A 206 14.35 -4.29 -22.70
C ASP A 206 13.49 -3.01 -22.79
N GLY A 207 12.81 -2.70 -21.69
CA GLY A 207 11.90 -1.56 -21.59
C GLY A 207 10.58 -1.71 -22.35
N VAL A 208 10.33 -2.83 -23.04
CA VAL A 208 9.09 -3.09 -23.80
C VAL A 208 8.13 -3.96 -23.00
N VAL A 209 6.87 -3.53 -22.87
CA VAL A 209 5.83 -4.29 -22.17
C VAL A 209 5.49 -5.56 -22.95
N LYS A 210 5.65 -6.72 -22.33
CA LYS A 210 5.30 -8.03 -22.89
C LYS A 210 3.99 -8.57 -22.34
N VAL A 211 3.67 -8.23 -21.10
CA VAL A 211 2.42 -8.59 -20.43
C VAL A 211 1.96 -7.41 -19.60
N LEU A 212 0.65 -7.15 -19.58
CA LEU A 212 0.02 -6.14 -18.74
C LEU A 212 -1.25 -6.72 -18.10
N ASN A 213 -1.17 -6.99 -16.80
CA ASN A 213 -2.27 -7.47 -15.98
C ASN A 213 -2.78 -6.31 -15.14
N LEU A 214 -3.68 -5.51 -15.71
CA LEU A 214 -4.25 -4.31 -15.11
C LEU A 214 -5.62 -4.59 -14.49
N GLU A 215 -5.76 -4.28 -13.21
CA GLU A 215 -6.97 -4.55 -12.43
C GLU A 215 -7.94 -3.37 -12.48
N GLU A 216 -9.24 -3.67 -12.31
CA GLU A 216 -10.26 -2.64 -12.16
C GLU A 216 -10.43 -2.23 -10.69
N GLY A 217 -10.24 -0.94 -10.42
CA GLY A 217 -10.46 -0.35 -9.09
C GLY A 217 -9.64 -1.01 -7.98
N GLY A 218 -10.32 -1.57 -6.98
CA GLY A 218 -9.68 -2.21 -5.82
C GLY A 218 -9.38 -3.70 -5.99
N ALA A 219 -9.63 -4.27 -7.17
CA ALA A 219 -9.51 -5.70 -7.42
C ALA A 219 -8.06 -6.21 -7.30
N PHE A 220 -7.93 -7.52 -7.10
CA PHE A 220 -6.69 -8.29 -7.12
C PHE A 220 -7.04 -9.72 -7.54
N THR A 221 -6.98 -9.98 -8.84
CA THR A 221 -7.53 -11.19 -9.47
C THR A 221 -6.56 -11.87 -10.43
N PHE A 222 -5.75 -11.12 -11.16
CA PHE A 222 -4.78 -11.64 -12.13
C PHE A 222 -3.47 -10.84 -12.17
N SER A 223 -3.24 -9.90 -11.25
CA SER A 223 -1.95 -9.20 -11.12
C SER A 223 -0.96 -9.87 -10.15
N GLY A 224 -1.22 -11.11 -9.69
CA GLY A 224 -0.39 -11.78 -8.69
C GLY A 224 0.92 -12.36 -9.25
N ALA A 225 1.84 -12.73 -8.36
CA ALA A 225 3.10 -13.35 -8.74
C ALA A 225 2.90 -14.71 -9.45
N GLU A 226 1.88 -15.47 -9.05
CA GLU A 226 1.47 -16.71 -9.71
C GLU A 226 1.03 -16.48 -11.16
N ASP A 227 0.37 -15.36 -11.43
CA ASP A 227 -0.05 -15.01 -12.79
C ASP A 227 1.14 -14.60 -13.65
N MET A 228 2.10 -13.87 -13.06
CA MET A 228 3.37 -13.58 -13.72
C MET A 228 4.19 -14.84 -13.99
N LEU A 229 4.22 -15.81 -13.07
CA LEU A 229 4.89 -17.09 -13.27
C LEU A 229 4.33 -17.92 -14.44
N LYS A 230 3.03 -17.80 -14.71
CA LYS A 230 2.37 -18.46 -15.86
C LYS A 230 2.72 -17.79 -17.20
N ALA A 231 3.13 -16.53 -17.15
CA ALA A 231 3.45 -15.72 -18.32
C ALA A 231 4.93 -15.75 -18.74
N LEU A 232 5.81 -16.30 -17.88
CA LEU A 232 7.24 -16.51 -18.13
C LEU A 232 7.52 -17.86 -18.79
#